data_AF-A0A9X0CKI2-F1
#
_entry.id   AF-A0A9X0CKI2-F1
#
_cell.length_a   1.000
_cell.length_b   1.000
_cell.length_c   1.000
_cell.angle_alpha   90.00
_cell.angle_beta   90.00
_cell.angle_gamma   90.00
#
_symmetry.space_group_name_H-M   'P 1'
#
loop_
_entity.id
_entity.type
_entity.pdbx_description
1 polymer ?
#
loop_
_entity_poly.entity_id
_entity_poly.type
_entity_poly.pdbx_seq_one_letter_code
_entity_poly.pdbx_strand_id
1 'polypeptide(L)'
;MSGLRAISADLPVLVSGNCGLGMVLRKLPSGAQYVVECDEPQAWADKMKEIRAKDPKARSLESEELRNEYMRKFSWKNQCDKLVETMFTMVPSKSGHIKEAVECHFGIDETEYSLQSMNLNPDNVDGRPYERDIKKSIEETSQYPTGSCDVVDKGVPQYTRQVPQYTRHFNTQLSKLPLKLYSRVCMILNVRRDLKFDDFRMLAEKVGFDRDFIRNIEQITNPTDVILQQWSSKNDATVGNLIELLKGEDLQRMDVVKILEDWVNESSD
;
A
#
# COMPACT_ATOMS: atom_id res chain seq x y z
N MET A 1 1.26 -10.93 -13.97
CA MET A 1 0.86 -11.26 -12.59
C MET A 1 -0.50 -11.94 -12.46
N SER A 2 -1.34 -12.01 -13.49
CA SER A 2 -2.72 -12.52 -13.36
C SER A 2 -2.83 -14.02 -13.08
N GLY A 3 -1.93 -14.86 -13.62
CA GLY A 3 -2.01 -16.32 -13.48
C GLY A 3 -1.80 -16.85 -12.06
N LEU A 4 -0.80 -16.35 -11.32
CA LEU A 4 -0.58 -16.76 -9.93
C LEU A 4 -1.73 -16.35 -9.01
N ARG A 5 -2.31 -15.17 -9.24
CA ARG A 5 -3.49 -14.71 -8.48
C ARG A 5 -4.69 -15.63 -8.71
N ALA A 6 -4.89 -16.11 -9.93
CA ALA A 6 -5.94 -17.07 -10.25
C ALA A 6 -5.72 -18.40 -9.51
N ILE A 7 -4.51 -18.96 -9.55
CA ILE A 7 -4.17 -20.20 -8.84
C ILE A 7 -4.38 -20.05 -7.33
N SER A 8 -3.95 -18.93 -6.74
CA SER A 8 -4.14 -18.68 -5.31
C SER A 8 -5.59 -18.53 -4.88
N ALA A 9 -6.48 -18.16 -5.82
CA ALA A 9 -7.91 -17.96 -5.59
C ALA A 9 -8.77 -19.15 -6.03
N ASP A 10 -8.17 -20.30 -6.31
CA ASP A 10 -8.85 -21.51 -6.79
C ASP A 10 -9.67 -21.28 -8.06
N LEU A 11 -9.15 -20.41 -8.93
CA LEU A 11 -9.77 -20.08 -10.21
C LEU A 11 -9.12 -20.83 -11.37
N PRO A 12 -9.91 -21.23 -12.39
CA PRO A 12 -9.38 -21.84 -13.60
C PRO A 12 -8.44 -20.86 -14.32
N VAL A 13 -7.26 -21.35 -14.70
CA VAL A 13 -6.23 -20.56 -15.36
C VAL A 13 -5.80 -21.23 -16.66
N LEU A 14 -5.49 -20.43 -17.69
CA LEU A 14 -4.80 -20.88 -18.89
C LEU A 14 -3.61 -19.97 -19.14
N VAL A 15 -2.46 -20.58 -19.45
CA VAL A 15 -1.21 -19.86 -19.72
C VAL A 15 -0.51 -20.40 -20.97
N SER A 16 0.25 -19.55 -21.65
CA SER A 16 1.08 -20.01 -22.78
C SER A 16 2.21 -20.91 -22.27
N GLY A 17 2.52 -21.98 -23.00
CA GLY A 17 3.70 -22.81 -22.75
C GLY A 17 5.02 -22.04 -22.84
N ASN A 18 5.03 -20.93 -23.58
CA ASN A 18 6.20 -20.08 -23.77
C ASN A 18 6.42 -19.09 -22.62
N CYS A 19 5.49 -18.99 -21.65
CA CYS A 19 5.66 -18.11 -20.51
C CYS A 19 6.30 -18.82 -19.30
N GLY A 20 6.98 -18.06 -18.44
CA GLY A 20 7.66 -18.61 -17.26
C GLY A 20 6.73 -19.39 -16.34
N LEU A 21 5.47 -18.96 -16.19
CA LEU A 21 4.47 -19.71 -15.44
C LEU A 21 4.09 -21.03 -16.13
N GLY A 22 3.92 -21.05 -17.46
CA GLY A 22 3.64 -22.27 -18.23
C GLY A 22 4.75 -23.31 -18.10
N MET A 23 6.02 -22.88 -18.16
CA MET A 23 7.18 -23.74 -17.92
C MET A 23 7.19 -24.35 -16.51
N VAL A 24 6.71 -23.59 -15.51
CA VAL A 24 6.60 -24.06 -14.13
C VAL A 24 5.45 -25.05 -13.97
N LEU A 25 4.26 -24.73 -14.50
CA LEU A 25 3.09 -25.60 -14.41
C LEU A 25 3.33 -26.94 -15.11
N ARG A 26 4.07 -26.98 -16.23
CA ARG A 26 4.43 -28.24 -16.90
C ARG A 26 5.20 -29.23 -16.00
N LYS A 27 5.84 -28.75 -14.93
CA LYS A 27 6.53 -29.60 -13.97
C LYS A 27 5.58 -30.24 -12.93
N LEU A 28 4.32 -29.81 -12.86
CA LEU A 28 3.32 -30.36 -11.94
C LEU A 28 2.57 -31.53 -12.60
N PRO A 29 2.13 -32.54 -11.84
CA PRO A 29 1.37 -33.67 -12.38
C PRO A 29 0.10 -33.25 -13.13
N SER A 30 -0.71 -32.36 -12.55
CA SER A 30 -1.90 -31.82 -13.21
C SER A 30 -1.60 -30.65 -14.15
N GLY A 31 -0.44 -30.02 -14.02
CA GLY A 31 -0.23 -28.67 -14.53
C GLY A 31 -0.24 -28.53 -16.05
N ALA A 32 0.02 -29.60 -16.81
CA ALA A 32 -0.02 -29.58 -18.27
C ALA A 32 -1.42 -29.22 -18.83
N GLN A 33 -2.51 -29.50 -18.11
CA GLN A 33 -3.87 -29.20 -18.58
C GLN A 33 -4.18 -27.71 -18.64
N TYR A 34 -3.39 -26.88 -17.94
CA TYR A 34 -3.54 -25.43 -17.87
C TYR A 34 -2.58 -24.70 -18.82
N VAL A 35 -1.79 -25.43 -19.60
CA VAL A 35 -0.78 -24.88 -20.51
C VAL A 35 -1.24 -25.07 -21.95
N VAL A 36 -1.28 -23.97 -22.71
CA VAL A 36 -1.55 -23.98 -24.15
C VAL A 36 -0.22 -23.84 -24.90
N GLU A 37 0.18 -24.89 -25.62
CA GLU A 37 1.47 -24.92 -26.36
C GLU A 37 1.43 -24.11 -27.66
N CYS A 38 0.23 -23.90 -28.22
CA CYS A 38 0.04 -23.17 -29.46
C CYS A 38 -0.36 -21.71 -29.18
N ASP A 39 0.27 -20.76 -29.87
CA ASP A 39 -0.07 -19.34 -29.77
C ASP A 39 -1.22 -18.93 -30.70
N GLU A 40 -1.82 -19.87 -31.44
CA GLU A 40 -2.99 -19.61 -32.28
C GLU A 40 -4.24 -19.31 -31.45
N PRO A 41 -4.97 -18.19 -31.70
CA PRO A 41 -6.15 -17.81 -30.94
C PRO A 41 -7.24 -18.88 -30.87
N GLN A 42 -7.35 -19.70 -31.92
CA GLN A 42 -8.35 -20.76 -32.00
C GLN A 42 -8.08 -21.87 -30.96
N ALA A 43 -6.82 -22.26 -30.77
CA ALA A 43 -6.44 -23.23 -29.75
C ALA A 43 -6.80 -22.77 -28.34
N TRP A 44 -6.62 -21.48 -28.07
CA TRP A 44 -7.02 -20.86 -26.80
C TRP A 44 -8.54 -20.85 -26.62
N ALA A 45 -9.29 -20.47 -27.66
CA ALA A 45 -10.74 -20.43 -27.62
C ALA A 45 -11.35 -21.82 -27.38
N ASP A 46 -10.80 -22.85 -28.01
CA ASP A 46 -11.27 -24.22 -27.86
C ASP A 46 -10.93 -24.78 -26.47
N LYS A 47 -9.73 -24.49 -25.94
CA LYS A 47 -9.38 -24.86 -24.56
C LYS A 47 -10.25 -24.13 -23.52
N MET A 48 -10.57 -22.86 -23.75
CA MET A 48 -11.50 -22.12 -22.89
C MET A 48 -12.91 -22.71 -22.92
N LYS A 49 -13.40 -23.12 -24.09
CA LYS A 49 -14.70 -23.80 -24.20
C LYS A 49 -14.70 -25.12 -23.45
N GLU A 50 -13.64 -25.92 -23.57
CA GLU A 50 -13.47 -27.18 -22.86
C GLU A 50 -13.57 -26.97 -21.33
N ILE A 51 -12.82 -26.00 -20.77
CA ILE A 51 -12.88 -25.69 -19.34
C ILE A 51 -14.26 -25.19 -18.92
N ARG A 52 -14.90 -24.35 -19.74
CA ARG A 52 -16.24 -23.82 -19.45
C ARG A 52 -17.33 -24.87 -19.51
N ALA A 53 -17.16 -25.91 -20.32
CA ALA A 53 -18.10 -27.02 -20.44
C ALA A 53 -18.06 -27.97 -19.23
N LYS A 54 -16.97 -27.98 -18.46
CA LYS A 54 -16.89 -28.75 -17.22
C LYS A 54 -17.87 -28.23 -16.17
N ASP A 55 -18.36 -29.16 -15.35
CA ASP A 55 -19.15 -28.84 -14.16
C ASP A 55 -18.41 -27.83 -13.27
N PRO A 56 -19.09 -26.78 -12.75
CA PRO A 56 -18.45 -25.77 -11.93
C PRO A 56 -17.72 -26.31 -10.69
N LYS A 57 -18.27 -27.34 -10.02
CA LYS A 57 -17.64 -27.93 -8.83
C LYS A 57 -16.40 -28.73 -9.22
N ALA A 58 -16.47 -29.50 -10.29
CA ALA A 58 -15.32 -30.24 -10.82
C ALA A 58 -14.17 -29.27 -11.20
N ARG A 59 -14.49 -28.16 -11.87
CA ARG A 59 -13.52 -27.14 -12.25
C ARG A 59 -12.87 -26.45 -11.05
N SER A 60 -13.65 -26.21 -9.99
CA SER A 60 -13.14 -25.65 -8.73
C SER A 60 -12.18 -26.63 -8.05
N LEU A 61 -12.55 -27.91 -7.97
CA LEU A 61 -11.72 -28.95 -7.37
C LEU A 61 -10.40 -29.15 -8.12
N GLU A 62 -10.43 -29.13 -9.45
CA GLU A 62 -9.22 -29.17 -10.28
C GLU A 62 -8.33 -27.94 -10.00
N SER A 63 -8.92 -26.75 -9.84
CA SER A 63 -8.16 -25.52 -9.58
C SER A 63 -7.52 -25.54 -8.19
N GLU A 64 -8.22 -26.07 -7.19
CA GLU A 64 -7.70 -26.32 -5.84
C GLU A 64 -6.56 -27.35 -5.85
N GLU A 65 -6.71 -28.44 -6.61
CA GLU A 65 -5.66 -29.45 -6.79
C GLU A 65 -4.40 -28.83 -7.38
N LEU A 66 -4.53 -28.03 -8.44
CA LEU A 66 -3.41 -27.30 -9.04
C LEU A 66 -2.71 -26.39 -8.02
N ARG A 67 -3.48 -25.64 -7.22
CA ARG A 67 -2.95 -24.77 -6.17
C ARG A 67 -2.15 -25.58 -5.15
N ASN A 68 -2.70 -26.70 -4.67
CA ASN A 68 -2.05 -27.56 -3.69
C ASN A 68 -0.76 -28.19 -4.24
N GLU A 69 -0.77 -28.66 -5.49
CA GLU A 69 0.43 -29.16 -6.17
C GLU A 69 1.51 -28.09 -6.31
N TYR A 70 1.11 -26.89 -6.72
CA TYR A 70 2.01 -25.75 -6.87
C TYR A 70 2.63 -25.37 -5.51
N MET A 71 1.82 -25.20 -4.47
CA MET A 71 2.29 -24.81 -3.13
C MET A 71 3.20 -25.85 -2.51
N ARG A 72 2.91 -27.14 -2.71
CA ARG A 72 3.76 -28.23 -2.26
C ARG A 72 5.11 -28.24 -2.98
N LYS A 73 5.13 -28.02 -4.30
CA LYS A 73 6.37 -28.06 -5.10
C LYS A 73 7.21 -26.80 -4.95
N PHE A 74 6.58 -25.65 -4.82
CA PHE A 74 7.21 -24.33 -4.78
C PHE A 74 6.91 -23.63 -3.45
N SER A 75 7.03 -24.36 -2.34
CA SER A 75 6.80 -23.84 -1.00
C SER A 75 7.63 -22.57 -0.76
N TRP A 76 6.94 -21.47 -0.46
CA TRP A 76 7.56 -20.19 -0.12
C TRP A 76 8.44 -20.34 1.12
N LYS A 77 7.98 -21.07 2.13
CA LYS A 77 8.74 -21.35 3.35
C LYS A 77 10.11 -21.96 3.03
N ASN A 78 10.12 -23.04 2.24
CA ASN A 78 11.36 -23.72 1.89
C ASN A 78 12.29 -22.85 1.05
N GLN A 79 11.74 -22.00 0.17
CA GLN A 79 12.52 -21.07 -0.64
C GLN A 79 13.13 -19.95 0.20
N CYS A 80 12.37 -19.41 1.16
CA CYS A 80 12.85 -18.42 2.12
C CYS A 80 13.92 -19.02 3.04
N ASP A 81 13.68 -20.19 3.61
CA ASP A 81 14.62 -20.85 4.51
C ASP A 81 15.97 -21.07 3.79
N LYS A 82 15.93 -21.60 2.56
CA LYS A 82 17.14 -21.79 1.73
C LYS A 82 17.85 -20.48 1.40
N LEU A 83 17.10 -19.40 1.12
CA LEU A 83 17.68 -18.09 0.85
C LEU A 83 18.37 -17.53 2.11
N VAL A 84 17.72 -17.61 3.26
CA VAL A 84 18.24 -17.15 4.55
C VAL A 84 19.50 -17.93 4.92
N GLU A 85 19.50 -19.26 4.77
CA GLU A 85 20.70 -20.09 4.94
C GLU A 85 21.84 -19.62 4.04
N THR A 86 21.54 -19.36 2.76
CA THR A 86 22.54 -18.85 1.80
C THR A 86 23.11 -17.51 2.26
N MET A 87 22.27 -16.58 2.71
CA MET A 87 22.72 -15.29 3.24
C MET A 87 23.63 -15.46 4.47
N PHE A 88 23.29 -16.37 5.40
CA PHE A 88 24.15 -16.68 6.55
C PHE A 88 25.52 -17.24 6.12
N THR A 89 25.58 -18.06 5.06
CA THR A 89 26.87 -18.59 4.56
C THR A 89 27.73 -17.54 3.86
N MET A 90 27.14 -16.45 3.37
CA MET A 90 27.84 -15.36 2.70
C MET A 90 28.42 -14.33 3.67
N VAL A 91 27.98 -14.31 4.94
CA VAL A 91 28.55 -13.46 5.98
C VAL A 91 29.74 -14.20 6.60
N PRO A 92 31.00 -13.73 6.44
CA PRO A 92 32.13 -14.31 7.14
C PRO A 92 31.90 -14.18 8.64
N SER A 93 31.91 -15.31 9.36
CA SER A 93 31.76 -15.38 10.81
C SER A 93 32.74 -14.42 11.51
N LYS A 94 32.27 -13.24 11.91
CA LYS A 94 32.83 -12.57 13.08
C LYS A 94 32.23 -13.29 14.28
N SER A 95 33.09 -14.08 14.92
CA SER A 95 32.83 -14.87 16.10
C SER A 95 31.96 -14.14 17.13
N GLY A 96 30.90 -14.82 17.59
CA GLY A 96 30.18 -14.53 18.82
C GLY A 96 28.98 -13.60 18.63
N HIS A 97 27.79 -14.12 18.98
CA HIS A 97 26.53 -13.38 19.16
C HIS A 97 25.67 -13.09 17.92
N ILE A 98 25.22 -14.11 17.19
CA ILE A 98 23.96 -13.99 16.42
C ILE A 98 23.22 -15.32 16.41
N LYS A 99 22.58 -15.68 17.53
CA LYS A 99 21.46 -16.65 17.52
C LYS A 99 20.17 -16.07 18.09
N GLU A 100 20.16 -14.79 18.47
CA GLU A 100 19.06 -14.21 19.25
C GLU A 100 18.35 -13.04 18.54
N ALA A 101 18.70 -12.73 17.28
CA ALA A 101 18.14 -11.58 16.57
C ALA A 101 17.21 -11.92 15.39
N VAL A 102 16.68 -13.15 15.31
CA VAL A 102 15.68 -13.52 14.28
C VAL A 102 14.26 -13.64 14.86
N GLU A 103 14.08 -13.52 16.17
CA GLU A 103 12.75 -13.29 16.76
C GLU A 103 12.39 -11.79 16.72
N CYS A 104 12.33 -11.21 15.52
CA CYS A 104 11.31 -10.19 15.32
C CYS A 104 9.98 -10.95 15.31
N HIS A 105 9.27 -10.91 16.43
CA HIS A 105 7.86 -11.33 16.50
C HIS A 105 7.04 -10.45 15.54
N PHE A 106 7.03 -10.80 14.26
CA PHE A 106 5.86 -10.59 13.43
C PHE A 106 4.79 -11.50 14.05
N GLY A 107 3.84 -10.92 14.77
CA GLY A 107 2.71 -11.66 15.30
C GLY A 107 1.97 -12.33 14.15
N ILE A 108 2.21 -13.62 13.96
CA ILE A 108 1.46 -14.46 13.02
C ILE A 108 0.04 -14.74 13.58
N ASP A 109 -0.19 -14.48 14.87
CA ASP A 109 -1.45 -14.72 15.57
C ASP A 109 -2.65 -13.88 15.04
N GLU A 110 -2.45 -12.72 14.41
CA GLU A 110 -3.58 -11.95 13.82
C GLU A 110 -4.01 -12.47 12.44
N THR A 111 -3.15 -13.23 11.74
CA THR A 111 -3.49 -13.75 10.41
C THR A 111 -4.26 -15.07 10.45
N GLU A 112 -4.13 -15.87 11.50
CA GLU A 112 -4.98 -17.05 11.71
C GLU A 112 -6.42 -16.65 12.09
N TYR A 113 -6.60 -15.59 12.88
CA TYR A 113 -7.95 -15.15 13.27
C TYR A 113 -8.78 -14.61 12.09
N SER A 114 -8.13 -14.01 11.09
CA SER A 114 -8.81 -13.51 9.87
C SER A 114 -9.07 -14.60 8.81
N LEU A 115 -8.31 -15.70 8.82
CA LEU A 115 -8.53 -16.82 7.89
C LEU A 115 -9.61 -17.79 8.40
N GLN A 116 -9.78 -17.95 9.72
CA GLN A 116 -10.91 -18.70 10.28
C GLN A 116 -12.27 -18.02 10.04
N SER A 117 -12.31 -16.68 9.98
CA SER A 117 -13.57 -15.92 9.78
C SER A 117 -14.09 -15.90 8.35
N MET A 118 -13.32 -16.42 7.38
CA MET A 118 -13.75 -16.53 5.97
C MET A 118 -14.29 -17.91 5.59
N ASN A 119 -14.40 -18.84 6.55
CA ASN A 119 -15.22 -20.05 6.37
C ASN A 119 -16.70 -19.66 6.43
N LEU A 120 -17.24 -19.22 5.29
CA LEU A 120 -18.68 -19.15 5.09
C LEU A 120 -19.22 -20.58 5.06
N ASN A 121 -19.83 -21.00 6.18
CA ASN A 121 -20.75 -22.13 6.19
C ASN A 121 -21.84 -21.85 5.13
N PRO A 122 -22.07 -22.75 4.16
CA PRO A 122 -23.01 -22.51 3.06
C PRO A 122 -24.49 -22.48 3.46
N ASP A 123 -24.83 -22.68 4.74
CA ASP A 123 -26.20 -22.94 5.19
C ASP A 123 -26.90 -21.75 5.87
N ASN A 124 -26.34 -20.53 5.86
CA ASN A 124 -27.00 -19.38 6.48
C ASN A 124 -27.36 -18.29 5.45
N VAL A 125 -28.48 -18.51 4.75
CA VAL A 125 -29.19 -17.47 4.00
C VAL A 125 -30.27 -16.91 4.92
N ASP A 126 -30.07 -15.69 5.43
CA ASP A 126 -31.21 -14.85 5.82
C ASP A 126 -31.07 -13.50 5.12
N GLY A 127 -32.00 -13.27 4.19
CA GLY A 127 -32.03 -12.09 3.34
C GLY A 127 -32.79 -10.97 4.03
N ARG A 128 -32.13 -9.82 4.22
CA ARG A 128 -32.85 -8.53 4.29
C ARG A 128 -32.06 -7.39 3.61
N PRO A 129 -32.75 -6.50 2.88
CA PRO A 129 -32.14 -5.39 2.16
C PRO A 129 -31.93 -4.17 3.06
N TYR A 130 -30.78 -3.50 2.93
CA TYR A 130 -30.52 -2.22 3.60
C TYR A 130 -31.16 -1.07 2.80
N GLU A 131 -32.20 -0.46 3.36
CA GLU A 131 -32.81 0.79 2.88
C GLU A 131 -31.97 2.03 3.25
N ARG A 132 -32.01 3.03 2.37
CA ARG A 132 -31.34 4.33 2.50
C ARG A 132 -32.38 5.36 3.00
N ASP A 133 -32.19 5.89 4.20
CA ASP A 133 -32.99 7.03 4.67
C ASP A 133 -32.45 8.36 4.13
N ILE A 134 -33.18 8.91 3.17
CA ILE A 134 -33.09 10.31 2.75
C ILE A 134 -34.12 11.10 3.56
N LYS A 135 -33.68 12.03 4.42
CA LYS A 135 -34.54 13.12 4.90
C LYS A 135 -34.15 14.43 4.24
N LYS A 136 -35.05 14.92 3.36
CA LYS A 136 -35.16 16.32 2.95
C LYS A 136 -35.82 17.12 4.08
N SER A 137 -35.40 18.36 4.27
CA SER A 137 -36.28 19.55 4.27
C SER A 137 -35.42 20.83 4.18
N ILE A 138 -35.86 21.72 3.29
CA ILE A 138 -35.32 23.04 2.95
C ILE A 138 -36.01 24.08 3.85
N GLU A 139 -35.34 25.19 4.17
CA GLU A 139 -35.82 26.57 3.90
C GLU A 139 -34.77 27.65 4.26
N GLU A 140 -34.48 28.50 3.27
CA GLU A 140 -33.79 29.79 3.39
C GLU A 140 -34.68 30.80 4.12
N THR A 141 -34.12 31.66 4.97
CA THR A 141 -34.59 33.06 5.12
C THR A 141 -33.48 33.98 5.68
N SER A 142 -33.23 35.03 4.91
CA SER A 142 -32.51 36.27 5.18
C SER A 142 -32.89 36.98 6.49
N GLN A 143 -31.93 37.56 7.24
CA GLN A 143 -31.92 38.98 7.64
C GLN A 143 -30.76 39.33 8.60
N TYR A 144 -30.00 40.39 8.28
CA TYR A 144 -29.19 41.13 9.26
C TYR A 144 -30.09 42.00 10.14
N PRO A 145 -29.68 42.28 11.39
CA PRO A 145 -29.70 43.67 11.83
C PRO A 145 -28.36 44.15 12.38
N THR A 146 -28.02 45.36 11.93
CA THR A 146 -27.10 46.35 12.51
C THR A 146 -27.56 46.76 13.92
N GLY A 147 -26.63 47.04 14.85
CA GLY A 147 -27.00 47.73 16.10
C GLY A 147 -25.93 47.76 17.19
N SER A 148 -25.18 48.86 17.21
CA SER A 148 -24.23 49.37 18.22
C SER A 148 -24.54 49.11 19.71
N CYS A 149 -23.48 48.92 20.50
CA CYS A 149 -23.29 49.70 21.74
C CYS A 149 -21.80 49.95 22.08
N ASP A 150 -21.49 51.23 22.32
CA ASP A 150 -20.25 51.79 22.89
C ASP A 150 -20.08 51.33 24.38
N VAL A 151 -18.98 51.44 25.15
CA VAL A 151 -17.73 52.24 25.30
C VAL A 151 -16.83 51.38 26.26
N VAL A 152 -15.49 51.44 26.33
CA VAL A 152 -14.63 52.48 26.93
C VAL A 152 -13.13 52.13 26.72
N ASP A 153 -12.33 53.17 26.51
CA ASP A 153 -10.87 53.21 26.48
C ASP A 153 -10.25 52.88 27.87
N LYS A 154 -9.33 51.91 27.92
CA LYS A 154 -8.25 51.83 28.93
C LYS A 154 -7.01 51.13 28.36
N GLY A 155 -6.06 51.94 27.88
CA GLY A 155 -4.62 51.74 28.09
C GLY A 155 -3.93 50.66 27.25
N VAL A 156 -2.91 51.06 26.48
CA VAL A 156 -2.01 50.18 25.72
C VAL A 156 -1.10 49.38 26.67
N PRO A 157 -1.15 48.03 26.69
CA PRO A 157 -0.07 47.23 27.25
C PRO A 157 0.87 46.81 26.13
N GLN A 158 2.17 47.05 26.32
CA GLN A 158 3.22 46.53 25.47
C GLN A 158 3.20 44.99 25.53
N TYR A 159 2.62 44.34 24.52
CA TYR A 159 2.74 42.89 24.37
C TYR A 159 4.13 42.58 23.83
N THR A 160 4.97 42.05 24.70
CA THR A 160 6.08 41.19 24.29
C THR A 160 5.54 40.15 23.31
N ARG A 161 6.23 40.00 22.17
CA ARG A 161 5.88 39.06 21.11
C ARG A 161 5.98 37.63 21.65
N GLN A 162 4.95 37.14 22.32
CA GLN A 162 4.80 35.73 22.64
C GLN A 162 4.45 35.01 21.35
N VAL A 163 5.38 34.20 20.85
CA VAL A 163 5.12 33.28 19.74
C VAL A 163 4.15 32.23 20.29
N PRO A 164 2.94 32.08 19.72
CA PRO A 164 1.98 31.09 20.21
C PRO A 164 2.52 29.66 20.09
N GLN A 165 2.28 28.84 21.10
CA GLN A 165 2.89 27.51 21.27
C GLN A 165 2.35 26.41 20.34
N TYR A 166 1.61 26.78 19.29
CA TYR A 166 0.89 25.89 18.36
C TYR A 166 1.76 25.31 17.22
N THR A 167 3.09 25.48 17.26
CA THR A 167 4.01 25.18 16.14
C THR A 167 4.95 24.00 16.37
N ARG A 168 4.73 23.19 17.42
CA ARG A 168 5.74 22.22 17.90
C ARG A 168 6.05 21.11 16.90
N HIS A 169 5.10 20.68 16.07
CA HIS A 169 5.29 19.52 15.21
C HIS A 169 5.88 19.80 13.82
N PHE A 170 5.88 21.06 13.35
CA PHE A 170 6.48 21.41 12.05
C PHE A 170 7.99 21.11 11.98
N ASN A 171 8.69 21.32 13.09
CA ASN A 171 10.13 21.04 13.19
C ASN A 171 10.44 19.57 13.50
N THR A 172 9.42 18.71 13.58
CA THR A 172 9.64 17.28 13.79
C THR A 172 10.41 16.72 12.60
N GLN A 173 11.49 15.99 12.88
CA GLN A 173 12.21 15.23 11.85
C GLN A 173 11.30 14.16 11.26
N LEU A 174 11.35 13.94 9.95
CA LEU A 174 10.51 12.94 9.29
C LEU A 174 10.68 11.52 9.85
N SER A 175 11.89 11.20 10.32
CA SER A 175 12.20 9.93 11.00
C SER A 175 11.46 9.72 12.33
N LYS A 176 10.86 10.78 12.90
CA LYS A 176 10.10 10.73 14.15
C LYS A 176 8.59 10.72 13.93
N LEU A 177 8.13 10.67 12.68
CA LEU A 177 6.70 10.57 12.39
C LEU A 177 6.12 9.24 12.89
N PRO A 178 4.88 9.23 13.41
CA PRO A 178 4.20 7.98 13.73
C PRO A 178 4.13 7.07 12.49
N LEU A 179 4.48 5.80 12.65
CA LEU A 179 4.58 4.84 11.54
C LEU A 179 3.32 4.77 10.67
N LYS A 180 2.13 4.84 11.30
CA LYS A 180 0.84 4.83 10.59
C LYS A 180 0.67 6.04 9.67
N LEU A 181 1.08 7.22 10.13
CA LEU A 181 1.03 8.46 9.35
C LEU A 181 2.06 8.43 8.22
N TYR A 182 3.29 8.05 8.54
CA TYR A 182 4.38 7.91 7.58
C TYR A 182 4.02 6.95 6.44
N SER A 183 3.47 5.78 6.79
CA SER A 183 3.04 4.76 5.82
C SER A 183 1.94 5.30 4.91
N ARG A 184 0.95 6.02 5.47
CA ARG A 184 -0.13 6.63 4.70
C ARG A 184 0.39 7.67 3.70
N VAL A 185 1.31 8.53 4.11
CA VAL A 185 1.96 9.53 3.24
C VAL A 185 2.70 8.85 2.10
N CYS A 186 3.51 7.83 2.40
CA CYS A 186 4.23 7.06 1.38
C CYS A 186 3.29 6.41 0.38
N MET A 187 2.23 5.74 0.85
CA MET A 187 1.26 5.08 -0.04
C MET A 187 0.60 6.05 -1.03
N ILE A 188 0.26 7.25 -0.57
CA ILE A 188 -0.43 8.26 -1.39
C ILE A 188 0.52 8.91 -2.42
N LEU A 189 1.80 9.05 -2.09
CA LEU A 189 2.82 9.63 -2.98
C LEU A 189 3.45 8.61 -3.94
N ASN A 190 3.46 7.32 -3.58
CA ASN A 190 3.94 6.23 -4.44
C ASN A 190 3.10 6.04 -5.71
N VAL A 191 1.84 6.50 -5.72
CA VAL A 191 0.97 6.40 -6.89
C VAL A 191 1.56 7.24 -8.02
N ARG A 192 2.01 6.57 -9.07
CA ARG A 192 2.55 7.19 -10.28
C ARG A 192 1.46 7.94 -11.05
N ARG A 193 1.71 9.21 -11.38
CA ARG A 193 0.79 10.14 -12.03
C ARG A 193 1.42 10.75 -13.28
N ASP A 194 1.57 9.96 -14.34
CA ASP A 194 2.35 10.33 -15.53
C ASP A 194 1.94 11.62 -16.25
N LEU A 195 0.67 12.03 -16.17
CA LEU A 195 0.19 13.26 -16.82
C LEU A 195 0.52 14.53 -16.02
N LYS A 196 0.47 14.45 -14.69
CA LYS A 196 0.68 15.60 -13.80
C LYS A 196 2.10 15.66 -13.27
N PHE A 197 2.76 14.50 -13.18
CA PHE A 197 4.09 14.33 -12.63
C PHE A 197 4.21 14.82 -11.17
N ASP A 198 3.10 14.91 -10.43
CA ASP A 198 2.99 15.34 -9.03
C ASP A 198 3.15 14.17 -8.03
N ASP A 199 3.99 13.20 -8.38
CA ASP A 199 4.24 11.98 -7.61
C ASP A 199 5.63 11.98 -6.96
N PHE A 200 6.02 10.82 -6.41
CA PHE A 200 7.31 10.65 -5.74
C PHE A 200 8.53 11.08 -6.58
N ARG A 201 8.45 11.06 -7.92
CA ARG A 201 9.56 11.49 -8.79
C ARG A 201 9.82 12.99 -8.68
N MET A 202 8.74 13.78 -8.71
CA MET A 202 8.85 15.24 -8.52
C MET A 202 9.26 15.58 -7.09
N LEU A 203 8.76 14.86 -6.09
CA LEU A 203 9.23 15.04 -4.71
C LEU A 203 10.75 14.78 -4.62
N ALA A 204 11.25 13.70 -5.22
CA ALA A 204 12.67 13.37 -5.25
C ALA A 204 13.52 14.46 -5.91
N GLU A 205 13.04 15.02 -7.02
CA GLU A 205 13.70 16.15 -7.69
C GLU A 205 13.72 17.39 -6.79
N LYS A 206 12.60 17.70 -6.11
CA LYS A 206 12.49 18.85 -5.20
C LYS A 206 13.36 18.75 -3.96
N VAL A 207 13.56 17.57 -3.41
CA VAL A 207 14.52 17.36 -2.31
C VAL A 207 15.97 17.28 -2.79
N GLY A 208 16.20 17.37 -4.11
CA GLY A 208 17.53 17.52 -4.73
C GLY A 208 18.24 16.22 -5.09
N PHE A 209 17.50 15.15 -5.40
CA PHE A 209 18.09 13.95 -5.98
C PHE A 209 18.27 14.06 -7.50
N ASP A 210 19.32 13.43 -8.03
CA ASP A 210 19.62 13.44 -9.46
C ASP A 210 18.71 12.49 -10.26
N ARG A 211 18.74 12.62 -11.59
CA ARG A 211 17.88 11.83 -12.47
C ARG A 211 18.22 10.33 -12.50
N ASP A 212 19.47 9.96 -12.29
CA ASP A 212 19.87 8.54 -12.28
C ASP A 212 19.34 7.85 -11.03
N PHE A 213 19.41 8.54 -9.89
CA PHE A 213 18.76 8.12 -8.67
C PHE A 213 17.24 7.96 -8.84
N ILE A 214 16.57 8.98 -9.40
CA ILE A 214 15.11 8.96 -9.61
C ILE A 214 14.70 7.76 -10.50
N ARG A 215 15.44 7.52 -11.58
CA ARG A 215 15.19 6.38 -12.48
C ARG A 215 15.37 5.03 -11.78
N ASN A 216 16.32 4.93 -10.85
CA ASN A 216 16.55 3.70 -10.09
C ASN A 216 15.37 3.40 -9.13
N ILE A 217 14.90 4.41 -8.40
CA ILE A 217 13.81 4.22 -7.42
C ILE A 217 12.46 3.89 -8.07
N GLU A 218 12.25 4.18 -9.36
CA GLU A 218 11.03 3.77 -10.10
C GLU A 218 10.79 2.25 -10.10
N GLN A 219 11.85 1.45 -9.92
CA GLN A 219 11.78 -0.01 -9.92
C GLN A 219 11.55 -0.61 -8.52
N ILE A 220 11.47 0.22 -7.48
CA ILE A 220 11.40 -0.20 -6.08
C ILE A 220 9.94 -0.18 -5.60
N THR A 221 9.60 -1.09 -4.68
CA THR A 221 8.24 -1.25 -4.14
C THR A 221 7.71 -0.02 -3.40
N ASN A 222 8.56 0.71 -2.68
CA ASN A 222 8.18 1.88 -1.87
C ASN A 222 9.16 3.05 -2.11
N PRO A 223 9.07 3.73 -3.27
CA PRO A 223 10.03 4.77 -3.64
C PRO A 223 9.99 5.98 -2.70
N THR A 224 8.81 6.38 -2.20
CA THR A 224 8.70 7.51 -1.27
C THR A 224 9.44 7.22 0.03
N ASP A 225 9.39 6.00 0.57
CA ASP A 225 10.15 5.64 1.76
C ASP A 225 11.66 5.80 1.56
N VAL A 226 12.18 5.34 0.42
CA VAL A 226 13.61 5.50 0.08
C VAL A 226 14.00 6.97 -0.01
N ILE A 227 13.17 7.79 -0.68
CA ILE A 227 13.37 9.24 -0.79
C ILE A 227 13.42 9.88 0.59
N LEU A 228 12.42 9.64 1.44
CA LEU A 228 12.32 10.28 2.75
C LEU A 228 13.44 9.80 3.70
N GLN A 229 13.83 8.52 3.65
CA GLN A 229 14.94 8.00 4.43
C GLN A 229 16.28 8.61 4.01
N GLN A 230 16.59 8.68 2.72
CA GLN A 230 17.83 9.34 2.29
C GLN A 230 17.80 10.84 2.50
N TRP A 231 16.63 11.48 2.32
CA TRP A 231 16.48 12.89 2.61
C TRP A 231 16.69 13.18 4.10
N SER A 232 16.32 12.26 5.00
CA SER A 232 16.49 12.40 6.46
C SER A 232 17.93 12.63 6.93
N SER A 233 18.92 12.35 6.08
CA SER A 233 20.32 12.68 6.36
C SER A 233 20.63 14.18 6.25
N LYS A 234 19.71 14.98 5.69
CA LYS A 234 19.82 16.43 5.59
C LYS A 234 19.10 17.10 6.76
N ASN A 235 19.67 18.21 7.26
CA ASN A 235 19.10 18.95 8.40
C ASN A 235 17.74 19.60 8.09
N ASP A 236 17.34 19.63 6.82
CA ASP A 236 16.09 20.21 6.32
C ASP A 236 14.95 19.18 6.18
N ALA A 237 15.14 17.92 6.57
CA ALA A 237 14.13 16.87 6.46
C ALA A 237 13.08 16.91 7.59
N THR A 238 12.39 18.04 7.70
CA THR A 238 11.32 18.26 8.68
C THR A 238 9.92 18.08 8.07
N VAL A 239 8.93 17.85 8.92
CA VAL A 239 7.51 17.78 8.51
C VAL A 239 7.06 19.08 7.85
N GLY A 240 7.48 20.23 8.37
CA GLY A 240 7.16 21.54 7.79
C GLY A 240 7.73 21.71 6.39
N ASN A 241 8.99 21.34 6.19
CA ASN A 241 9.60 21.42 4.87
C ASN A 241 8.93 20.46 3.88
N LEU A 242 8.54 19.25 4.31
CA LEU A 242 7.75 18.34 3.48
C LEU A 242 6.40 18.96 3.09
N ILE A 243 5.69 19.59 4.04
CA ILE A 243 4.42 20.28 3.76
C ILE A 243 4.63 21.41 2.73
N GLU A 244 5.67 22.23 2.88
CA GLU A 244 5.98 23.31 1.94
C GLU A 244 6.25 22.78 0.53
N LEU A 245 7.07 21.73 0.41
CA LEU A 245 7.34 21.08 -0.89
C LEU A 245 6.06 20.55 -1.53
N LEU A 246 5.18 19.91 -0.75
CA LEU A 246 3.92 19.36 -1.25
C LEU A 246 2.90 20.43 -1.66
N LYS A 247 2.93 21.60 -1.02
CA LYS A 247 2.13 22.78 -1.41
C LYS A 247 2.68 23.49 -2.65
N GLY A 248 3.96 23.28 -2.96
CA GLY A 248 4.64 23.92 -4.10
C GLY A 248 3.92 23.67 -5.42
N GLU A 249 4.11 24.61 -6.36
CA GLU A 249 3.39 24.64 -7.64
C GLU A 249 3.58 23.38 -8.49
N ASP A 250 4.70 22.66 -8.32
CA ASP A 250 4.97 21.43 -9.07
C ASP A 250 4.26 20.19 -8.51
N LEU A 251 3.95 20.17 -7.21
CA LEU A 251 3.31 19.03 -6.55
C LEU A 251 1.82 19.28 -6.32
N GLN A 252 1.44 20.41 -5.72
CA GLN A 252 0.04 20.75 -5.39
C GLN A 252 -0.73 19.59 -4.72
N ARG A 253 -0.04 18.79 -3.90
CA ARG A 253 -0.57 17.57 -3.26
C ARG A 253 -1.28 17.90 -1.95
N MET A 254 -2.37 18.67 -2.07
CA MET A 254 -3.18 19.12 -0.93
C MET A 254 -3.83 17.96 -0.17
N ASP A 255 -4.04 16.82 -0.83
CA ASP A 255 -4.52 15.57 -0.22
C ASP A 255 -3.55 15.03 0.85
N VAL A 256 -2.25 15.13 0.61
CA VAL A 256 -1.19 14.71 1.55
C VAL A 256 -0.93 15.79 2.59
N VAL A 257 -0.92 17.06 2.17
CA VAL A 257 -0.76 18.22 3.05
C VAL A 257 -1.80 18.20 4.15
N LYS A 258 -3.08 17.99 3.82
CA LYS A 258 -4.16 17.93 4.80
C LYS A 258 -3.90 16.87 5.88
N ILE A 259 -3.44 15.68 5.48
CA ILE A 259 -3.14 14.58 6.42
C ILE A 259 -2.01 14.97 7.39
N LEU A 260 -0.98 15.65 6.90
CA LEU A 260 0.13 16.11 7.72
C LEU A 260 -0.27 17.28 8.63
N GLU A 261 -1.05 18.23 8.12
CA GLU A 261 -1.55 19.37 8.89
C GLU A 261 -2.53 18.94 9.99
N ASP A 262 -3.45 18.03 9.68
CA ASP A 262 -4.38 17.45 10.66
C ASP A 262 -3.58 16.85 11.83
N TRP A 263 -2.54 16.05 11.56
CA TRP A 263 -1.68 15.49 12.61
C TRP A 263 -0.89 16.53 13.42
N VAL A 264 -0.34 17.55 12.73
CA VAL A 264 0.39 18.65 13.38
C VAL A 264 -0.52 19.42 14.34
N ASN A 265 -1.80 19.57 13.99
CA ASN A 265 -2.78 20.31 14.76
C ASN A 265 -3.46 19.47 15.86
N GLU A 266 -3.71 18.17 15.62
CA GLU A 266 -4.33 17.23 16.58
C GLU A 266 -3.47 16.97 17.82
N SER A 267 -2.16 17.21 17.77
CA SER A 267 -1.25 16.98 18.90
C SER A 267 -1.18 18.17 19.89
N SER A 268 -2.10 19.12 19.77
CA SER A 268 -2.13 20.39 20.55
C SER A 268 -3.17 20.45 21.68
N ASP A 269 -3.91 19.36 21.93
CA ASP A 269 -4.88 19.23 23.03
C ASP A 269 -4.30 18.46 24.24
#